data_AF-A0A806K163-F1
#
_entry.id   AF-A0A806K163-F1
#
_cell.length_a   1.000
_cell.length_b   1.000
_cell.length_c   1.000
_cell.angle_alpha   90.00
_cell.angle_beta   90.00
_cell.angle_gamma   90.00
#
_symmetry.space_group_name_H-M   'P 1'
#
loop_
_entity.id
_entity.type
_entity.pdbx_description
1 polymer ?
#
loop_
_entity_poly.entity_id
_entity_poly.type
_entity_poly.pdbx_seq_one_letter_code
_entity_poly.pdbx_strand_id
1 'polypeptide(L)'
;MYQALYRKYRPRAFSDVTGQEHITTTLRRQIASGRLSHAYLFVGTRGTGKTTCAKILSRAVNCLNPRDGDPCNECASCVGIETGGILDVLELDAASNNGVSDVRALRDEAVYTPASVNKRVYIIDEVHMLSTPAFNALLKILEEPPEHLLFILATTELHKVPKTILSRCQRFLFKRIPPAAIVGRLRAVAGGEGLDLSDEAAEKLAALADGSMRDAVSLLDQCAVDTTVDLERVLDTIGLTGSSEVAAIASMAADGDTSGTLAAFDKLYADGRDMTSLLGELASLMRDALVYRLAPDSPLLSGAFDGAALKALSAKLAPERVFSWLDIIRETLNSLSRGGIVRLSVEMCLIRLCSEQLSDDTASLLARIAKLENQGPRQIRNENVEIKNVVSEAKMPTAKGFGDIDEDGEVTASEPHGSGDEAVGGATEPEPDEGTDTYGDAIEDEASGYDKPDYEDEPDESMESDNDSEGGPDFWTGILRILESDPALYAVVKDYSQVSAEMRGDILLLQAKDMFSGDLLGTDEHKKTIADAAYTALGRVVAVRVEVAGSDEDENQIRFSGFGGAS
;
A
#
# COMPACT_ATOMS: atom_id res chain seq x y z
N MET A 1 -19.32 -23.32 -22.15
CA MET A 1 -18.76 -22.54 -21.04
C MET A 1 -18.74 -21.09 -21.47
N TYR A 2 -19.33 -20.18 -20.69
CA TYR A 2 -19.30 -18.75 -20.98
C TYR A 2 -17.84 -18.26 -20.93
N GLN A 3 -17.40 -17.51 -21.94
CA GLN A 3 -16.08 -16.88 -21.95
C GLN A 3 -16.27 -15.39 -21.71
N ALA A 4 -15.72 -14.89 -20.60
CA ALA A 4 -15.79 -13.48 -20.25
C ALA A 4 -15.32 -12.57 -21.40
N LEU A 5 -16.00 -11.45 -21.60
CA LEU A 5 -15.83 -10.57 -22.76
C LEU A 5 -14.39 -10.05 -22.86
N TYR A 6 -13.76 -9.73 -21.73
CA TYR A 6 -12.38 -9.23 -21.72
C TYR A 6 -11.36 -10.27 -22.23
N ARG A 7 -11.69 -11.57 -22.19
CA ARG A 7 -10.87 -12.64 -22.80
C ARG A 7 -11.24 -12.82 -24.27
N LYS A 8 -12.54 -12.83 -24.60
CA LYS A 8 -13.04 -13.00 -25.97
C LYS A 8 -12.55 -11.88 -26.91
N TYR A 9 -12.60 -10.65 -26.43
CA TYR A 9 -12.19 -9.44 -27.16
C TYR A 9 -10.76 -8.98 -26.85
N ARG A 10 -9.90 -9.86 -26.33
CA ARG A 10 -8.48 -9.52 -26.14
C ARG A 10 -7.85 -9.24 -27.52
N PRO A 11 -7.17 -8.09 -27.71
CA PRO A 11 -6.46 -7.77 -28.95
C PRO A 11 -5.53 -8.89 -29.42
N ARG A 12 -5.56 -9.21 -30.72
CA ARG A 12 -4.72 -10.25 -31.32
C ARG A 12 -3.56 -9.70 -32.14
N ALA A 13 -3.67 -8.47 -32.62
CA ALA A 13 -2.62 -7.71 -33.31
C ALA A 13 -2.30 -6.40 -32.58
N PHE A 14 -1.13 -5.81 -32.83
CA PHE A 14 -0.73 -4.52 -32.27
C PHE A 14 -1.63 -3.38 -32.75
N SER A 15 -2.19 -3.52 -33.95
CA SER A 15 -3.17 -2.61 -34.54
C SER A 15 -4.51 -2.57 -33.77
N ASP A 16 -4.86 -3.65 -33.06
CA ASP A 16 -6.10 -3.73 -32.28
C ASP A 16 -5.97 -3.14 -30.87
N VAL A 17 -4.76 -2.80 -30.43
CA VAL A 17 -4.49 -2.30 -29.07
C VAL A 17 -4.79 -0.79 -29.02
N THR A 18 -5.77 -0.44 -28.20
CA THR A 18 -6.29 0.92 -28.07
C THR A 18 -5.46 1.78 -27.09
N GLY A 19 -5.12 3.01 -27.49
CA GLY A 19 -4.56 4.04 -26.61
C GLY A 19 -3.08 3.85 -26.24
N GLN A 20 -2.36 3.00 -26.97
CA GLN A 20 -0.93 2.72 -26.77
C GLN A 20 -0.14 2.81 -28.09
N GLU A 21 -0.55 3.71 -28.98
CA GLU A 21 -0.04 3.81 -30.36
C GLU A 21 1.48 4.06 -30.40
N HIS A 22 2.04 4.77 -29.43
CA HIS A 22 3.48 5.01 -29.31
C HIS A 22 4.28 3.73 -29.06
N ILE A 23 3.71 2.79 -28.30
CA ILE A 23 4.34 1.50 -27.99
C ILE A 23 4.15 0.55 -29.18
N THR A 24 2.91 0.39 -29.64
CA THR A 24 2.55 -0.60 -30.66
C THR A 24 3.25 -0.31 -31.99
N THR A 25 3.38 0.97 -32.37
CA THR A 25 4.13 1.39 -33.56
C THR A 25 5.62 1.06 -33.45
N THR A 26 6.21 1.27 -32.26
CA THR A 26 7.63 1.00 -32.02
C THR A 26 7.93 -0.50 -32.06
N LEU A 27 7.15 -1.31 -31.35
CA LEU A 27 7.30 -2.77 -31.35
C LEU A 27 7.14 -3.34 -32.76
N ARG A 28 6.13 -2.87 -33.50
CA ARG A 28 5.88 -3.29 -34.88
C ARG A 28 7.08 -3.00 -35.80
N ARG A 29 7.68 -1.81 -35.69
CA ARG A 29 8.89 -1.44 -36.43
C ARG A 29 10.10 -2.28 -36.04
N GLN A 30 10.27 -2.60 -34.76
CA GLN A 30 11.37 -3.47 -34.29
C GLN A 30 11.26 -4.87 -34.87
N ILE A 31 10.06 -5.44 -34.92
CA ILE A 31 9.81 -6.76 -35.52
C ILE A 31 10.07 -6.70 -37.03
N ALA A 32 9.50 -5.72 -37.73
CA ALA A 32 9.67 -5.57 -39.18
C ALA A 32 11.14 -5.35 -39.60
N SER A 33 11.94 -4.68 -38.76
CA SER A 33 13.36 -4.46 -39.00
C SER A 33 14.29 -5.54 -38.45
N GLY A 34 13.76 -6.54 -37.73
CA GLY A 34 14.55 -7.56 -37.04
C GLY A 34 15.41 -7.06 -35.88
N ARG A 35 15.24 -5.80 -35.45
CA ARG A 35 16.03 -5.16 -34.37
C ARG A 35 15.35 -5.32 -33.03
N LEU A 36 15.29 -6.56 -32.54
CA LEU A 36 14.70 -6.90 -31.25
C LEU A 36 15.72 -6.73 -30.12
N SER A 37 15.27 -6.19 -28.97
CA SER A 37 15.98 -6.33 -27.69
C SER A 37 15.88 -7.78 -27.19
N HIS A 38 16.84 -8.22 -26.39
CA HIS A 38 16.77 -9.50 -25.67
C HIS A 38 15.80 -9.45 -24.48
N ALA A 39 15.56 -8.24 -23.93
CA ALA A 39 14.66 -8.04 -22.80
C ALA A 39 13.82 -6.77 -22.96
N TYR A 40 12.52 -6.90 -22.68
CA TYR A 40 11.53 -5.83 -22.66
C TYR A 40 10.95 -5.69 -21.26
N LEU A 41 10.79 -4.45 -20.78
CA LEU A 41 10.09 -4.16 -19.53
C LEU A 41 8.87 -3.28 -19.81
N PHE A 42 7.69 -3.86 -19.63
CA PHE A 42 6.39 -3.21 -19.79
C PHE A 42 5.90 -2.69 -18.45
N VAL A 43 5.74 -1.37 -18.36
CA VAL A 43 5.42 -0.67 -17.11
C VAL A 43 4.12 0.07 -17.28
N GLY A 44 3.19 -0.05 -16.33
CA GLY A 44 1.96 0.74 -16.33
C GLY A 44 0.88 0.13 -15.46
N THR A 45 -0.22 0.85 -15.25
CA THR A 45 -1.32 0.39 -14.41
C THR A 45 -1.97 -0.88 -14.96
N ARG A 46 -2.72 -1.60 -14.12
CA ARG A 46 -3.44 -2.81 -14.53
C ARG A 46 -4.41 -2.49 -15.69
N GLY A 47 -4.59 -3.45 -16.60
CA GLY A 47 -5.56 -3.32 -17.70
C GLY A 47 -5.21 -2.36 -18.83
N THR A 48 -4.02 -1.75 -18.83
CA THR A 48 -3.52 -0.87 -19.91
C THR A 48 -3.01 -1.61 -21.15
N GLY A 49 -2.89 -2.94 -21.10
CA GLY A 49 -2.50 -3.78 -22.24
C GLY A 49 -1.13 -4.44 -22.16
N LYS A 50 -0.39 -4.35 -21.04
CA LYS A 50 0.94 -4.95 -20.86
C LYS A 50 1.05 -6.42 -21.29
N THR A 51 0.32 -7.31 -20.62
CA THR A 51 0.31 -8.77 -20.89
C THR A 51 -0.23 -9.06 -22.30
N THR A 52 -1.18 -8.26 -22.79
CA THR A 52 -1.72 -8.39 -24.15
C THR A 52 -0.63 -8.11 -25.20
N CYS A 53 0.09 -6.99 -25.08
CA CYS A 53 1.22 -6.67 -25.95
C CYS A 53 2.34 -7.70 -25.83
N ALA A 54 2.58 -8.27 -24.64
CA ALA A 54 3.57 -9.34 -24.45
C ALA A 54 3.22 -10.58 -25.27
N LYS A 55 1.94 -11.00 -25.24
CA LYS A 55 1.45 -12.13 -26.04
C LYS A 55 1.45 -11.85 -27.55
N ILE A 56 1.12 -10.63 -27.96
CA ILE A 56 1.21 -10.25 -29.38
C ILE A 56 2.68 -10.29 -29.83
N LEU A 57 3.61 -9.76 -29.02
CA LEU A 57 5.04 -9.76 -29.32
C LEU A 57 5.60 -11.18 -29.41
N SER A 58 5.25 -12.07 -28.47
CA SER A 58 5.71 -13.47 -28.49
C SER A 58 5.25 -14.21 -29.75
N ARG A 59 4.00 -13.96 -30.18
CA ARG A 59 3.49 -14.49 -31.47
C ARG A 59 4.17 -13.85 -32.67
N ALA A 60 4.39 -12.54 -32.67
CA ALA A 60 4.92 -11.82 -33.81
C ALA A 60 6.37 -12.20 -34.11
N VAL A 61 7.19 -12.35 -33.07
CA VAL A 61 8.60 -12.77 -33.19
C VAL A 61 8.73 -14.22 -33.69
N ASN A 62 7.76 -15.07 -33.37
CA ASN A 62 7.73 -16.48 -33.78
C ASN A 62 6.80 -16.75 -34.97
N CYS A 63 6.26 -15.71 -35.60
CA CYS A 63 5.34 -15.83 -36.71
C CYS A 63 6.09 -16.27 -37.97
N LEU A 64 5.55 -17.26 -38.68
CA LEU A 64 6.11 -17.70 -39.98
C LEU A 64 5.86 -16.68 -41.10
N ASN A 65 4.77 -15.90 -40.99
CA ASN A 65 4.32 -14.96 -42.03
C ASN A 65 3.91 -13.61 -41.42
N PRO A 66 4.83 -12.84 -40.79
CA PRO A 66 4.49 -11.56 -40.19
C PRO A 66 4.01 -10.56 -41.25
N ARG A 67 3.01 -9.74 -40.92
CA ARG A 67 2.44 -8.71 -41.81
C ARG A 67 2.73 -7.34 -41.22
N ASP A 68 3.71 -6.63 -41.79
CA ASP A 68 4.17 -5.32 -41.28
C ASP A 68 4.41 -5.37 -39.76
N GLY A 69 5.13 -6.37 -39.25
CA GLY A 69 5.41 -6.54 -37.82
C GLY A 69 4.26 -7.10 -36.95
N ASP A 70 3.04 -7.24 -37.48
CA ASP A 70 1.94 -7.93 -36.80
C ASP A 70 1.99 -9.46 -37.03
N PRO A 71 1.56 -10.28 -36.05
CA PRO A 71 1.44 -11.73 -36.24
C PRO A 71 0.29 -12.05 -37.20
N CYS A 72 0.43 -13.09 -38.02
CA CYS A 72 -0.64 -13.52 -38.93
C CYS A 72 -1.84 -14.16 -38.21
N ASN A 73 -1.64 -14.66 -36.98
CA ASN A 73 -2.66 -15.35 -36.18
C ASN A 73 -3.26 -16.63 -36.80
N GLU A 74 -2.71 -17.12 -37.91
CA GLU A 74 -3.21 -18.28 -38.65
C GLU A 74 -2.17 -19.43 -38.76
N CYS A 75 -0.87 -19.12 -38.67
CA CYS A 75 0.17 -20.15 -38.77
C CYS A 75 0.28 -21.01 -37.50
N ALA A 76 0.88 -22.19 -37.63
CA ALA A 76 1.02 -23.15 -36.53
C ALA A 76 1.65 -22.53 -35.28
N SER A 77 2.68 -21.69 -35.44
CA SER A 77 3.32 -20.97 -34.33
C SER A 77 2.37 -20.00 -33.64
N CYS A 78 1.64 -19.17 -34.40
CA CYS A 78 0.73 -18.19 -33.80
C CYS A 78 -0.44 -18.86 -33.08
N VAL A 79 -1.04 -19.90 -33.69
CA VAL A 79 -2.16 -20.65 -33.09
C VAL A 79 -1.69 -21.43 -31.87
N GLY A 80 -0.53 -22.08 -31.94
CA GLY A 80 0.06 -22.83 -30.83
C GLY A 80 0.39 -21.94 -29.62
N ILE A 81 0.95 -20.75 -29.86
CA ILE A 81 1.23 -19.79 -28.78
C ILE A 81 -0.06 -19.24 -28.18
N GLU A 82 -1.06 -18.91 -29.01
CA GLU A 82 -2.35 -18.38 -28.52
C GLU A 82 -3.11 -19.40 -27.66
N THR A 83 -3.03 -20.68 -28.02
CA THR A 83 -3.69 -21.77 -27.30
C THR A 83 -2.87 -22.30 -26.12
N GLY A 84 -1.63 -21.85 -25.95
CA GLY A 84 -0.70 -22.33 -24.91
C GLY A 84 -0.09 -23.71 -25.19
N GLY A 85 -0.17 -24.21 -26.43
CA GLY A 85 0.40 -25.50 -26.82
C GLY A 85 1.90 -25.49 -27.10
N ILE A 86 2.52 -24.30 -27.23
CA ILE A 86 3.97 -24.16 -27.46
C ILE A 86 4.69 -23.91 -26.14
N LEU A 87 5.43 -24.92 -25.67
CA LEU A 87 6.16 -24.88 -24.40
C LEU A 87 7.35 -23.90 -24.41
N ASP A 88 7.86 -23.55 -25.59
CA ASP A 88 8.93 -22.55 -25.76
C ASP A 88 8.44 -21.11 -25.51
N VAL A 89 7.15 -20.89 -25.32
CA VAL A 89 6.58 -19.61 -24.87
C VAL A 89 5.90 -19.82 -23.53
N LEU A 90 6.59 -19.44 -22.47
CA LEU A 90 6.14 -19.65 -21.11
C LEU A 90 5.70 -18.32 -20.48
N GLU A 91 4.49 -18.33 -19.93
CA GLU A 91 3.92 -17.23 -19.15
C GLU A 91 3.95 -17.59 -17.68
N LEU A 92 4.61 -16.76 -16.88
CA LEU A 92 4.74 -16.90 -15.44
C LEU A 92 4.13 -15.69 -14.75
N ASP A 93 3.28 -15.95 -13.77
CA ASP A 93 2.81 -14.93 -12.85
C ASP A 93 3.71 -14.94 -11.61
N ALA A 94 4.51 -13.88 -11.45
CA ALA A 94 5.43 -13.76 -10.35
C ALA A 94 4.72 -13.65 -8.99
N ALA A 95 3.42 -13.35 -8.94
CA ALA A 95 2.66 -13.37 -7.70
C ALA A 95 2.47 -14.80 -7.14
N SER A 96 2.45 -15.81 -8.02
CA SER A 96 2.32 -17.23 -7.65
C SER A 96 3.62 -18.02 -7.76
N ASN A 97 4.59 -17.52 -8.53
CA ASN A 97 5.90 -18.15 -8.75
C ASN A 97 7.03 -17.16 -8.37
N ASN A 98 7.02 -16.69 -7.12
CA ASN A 98 7.97 -15.69 -6.62
C ASN A 98 9.32 -16.28 -6.15
N GLY A 99 9.42 -17.61 -6.15
CA GLY A 99 10.52 -18.37 -5.58
C GLY A 99 11.79 -18.34 -6.43
N VAL A 100 12.94 -18.51 -5.76
CA VAL A 100 14.25 -18.62 -6.43
C VAL A 100 14.36 -19.91 -7.23
N SER A 101 13.71 -20.98 -6.78
CA SER A 101 13.68 -22.28 -7.45
C SER A 101 13.14 -22.17 -8.87
N ASP A 102 12.03 -21.46 -9.02
CA ASP A 102 11.30 -21.33 -10.29
C ASP A 102 12.18 -20.59 -11.30
N VAL A 103 12.76 -19.46 -10.89
CA VAL A 103 13.66 -18.68 -11.75
C VAL A 103 14.96 -19.44 -12.07
N ARG A 104 15.47 -20.26 -11.16
CA ARG A 104 16.63 -21.14 -11.44
C ARG A 104 16.28 -22.22 -12.46
N ALA A 105 15.10 -22.83 -12.38
CA ALA A 105 14.66 -23.80 -13.39
C ALA A 105 14.59 -23.14 -14.77
N LEU A 106 14.05 -21.92 -14.86
CA LEU A 106 14.03 -21.16 -16.12
C LEU A 106 15.42 -20.87 -16.66
N ARG A 107 16.35 -20.51 -15.78
CA ARG A 107 17.77 -20.30 -16.13
C ARG A 107 18.38 -21.53 -16.76
N ASP A 108 18.18 -22.67 -16.11
CA ASP A 108 18.80 -23.93 -16.52
C ASP A 108 18.20 -24.40 -17.85
N GLU A 109 16.90 -24.16 -18.07
CA GLU A 109 16.24 -24.40 -19.36
C GLU A 109 16.62 -23.37 -20.44
N ALA A 110 16.91 -22.12 -20.06
CA ALA A 110 17.19 -21.02 -21.00
C ALA A 110 18.42 -21.24 -21.88
N VAL A 111 19.33 -22.14 -21.49
CA VAL A 111 20.55 -22.47 -22.26
C VAL A 111 20.22 -23.25 -23.53
N TYR A 112 19.10 -23.99 -23.54
CA TYR A 112 18.73 -24.86 -24.65
C TYR A 112 17.93 -24.12 -25.72
N THR A 113 18.27 -24.38 -26.98
CA THR A 113 17.55 -23.82 -28.13
C THR A 113 16.09 -24.29 -28.17
N PRO A 114 15.15 -23.43 -28.62
CA PRO A 114 13.75 -23.78 -28.73
C PRO A 114 13.50 -24.91 -29.72
N ALA A 115 12.50 -25.74 -29.44
CA ALA A 115 12.19 -26.93 -30.23
C ALA A 115 11.20 -26.65 -31.38
N SER A 116 10.22 -25.77 -31.15
CA SER A 116 9.08 -25.57 -32.06
C SER A 116 9.02 -24.19 -32.71
N VAL A 117 9.83 -23.23 -32.23
CA VAL A 117 9.77 -21.82 -32.64
C VAL A 117 11.16 -21.20 -32.76
N ASN A 118 11.26 -20.02 -33.36
CA ASN A 118 12.54 -19.35 -33.61
C ASN A 118 13.17 -18.77 -32.34
N LYS A 119 12.35 -18.25 -31.42
CA LYS A 119 12.77 -17.64 -30.17
C LYS A 119 12.00 -18.24 -29.01
N ARG A 120 12.72 -18.66 -27.97
CA ARG A 120 12.15 -18.98 -26.67
C ARG A 120 11.74 -17.69 -25.97
N VAL A 121 10.51 -17.59 -25.49
CA VAL A 121 9.98 -16.36 -24.89
C VAL A 121 9.51 -16.62 -23.47
N TYR A 122 10.07 -15.88 -22.52
CA TYR A 122 9.60 -15.86 -21.13
C TYR A 122 8.83 -14.57 -20.87
N ILE A 123 7.54 -14.71 -20.59
CA ILE A 123 6.67 -13.60 -20.15
C ILE A 123 6.55 -13.70 -18.64
N ILE A 124 7.07 -12.72 -17.90
CA ILE A 124 6.98 -12.67 -16.43
C ILE A 124 6.06 -11.50 -16.07
N ASP A 125 4.82 -11.78 -15.70
CA ASP A 125 3.85 -10.78 -15.25
C ASP A 125 4.03 -10.46 -13.77
N GLU A 126 3.69 -9.22 -13.40
CA GLU A 126 3.91 -8.63 -12.08
C GLU A 126 5.31 -8.91 -11.48
N VAL A 127 6.37 -8.75 -12.29
CA VAL A 127 7.77 -9.09 -11.93
C VAL A 127 8.25 -8.47 -10.61
N HIS A 128 7.65 -7.36 -10.16
CA HIS A 128 7.94 -6.74 -8.87
C HIS A 128 7.59 -7.63 -7.66
N MET A 129 6.81 -8.70 -7.86
CA MET A 129 6.47 -9.69 -6.83
C MET A 129 7.55 -10.76 -6.64
N LEU A 130 8.58 -10.81 -7.51
CA LEU A 130 9.69 -11.73 -7.33
C LEU A 130 10.47 -11.43 -6.04
N SER A 131 10.92 -12.49 -5.37
CA SER A 131 11.83 -12.36 -4.24
C SER A 131 13.20 -11.80 -4.68
N THR A 132 13.90 -11.10 -3.78
CA THR A 132 15.27 -10.59 -4.03
C THR A 132 16.22 -11.67 -4.58
N PRO A 133 16.30 -12.89 -4.00
CA PRO A 133 17.16 -13.92 -4.57
C PRO A 133 16.67 -14.45 -5.94
N ALA A 134 15.38 -14.37 -6.27
CA ALA A 134 14.87 -14.68 -7.61
C ALA A 134 15.32 -13.62 -8.64
N PHE A 135 15.31 -12.33 -8.29
CA PHE A 135 15.89 -11.27 -9.14
C PHE A 135 17.37 -11.51 -9.43
N ASN A 136 18.15 -11.91 -8.42
CA ASN A 136 19.58 -12.20 -8.59
C ASN A 136 19.83 -13.41 -9.50
N ALA A 137 18.95 -14.42 -9.47
CA ALA A 137 19.02 -15.54 -10.40
C ALA A 137 18.75 -15.09 -11.84
N LEU A 138 17.79 -14.19 -12.04
CA LEU A 138 17.42 -13.64 -13.36
C LEU A 138 18.53 -12.75 -13.95
N LEU A 139 19.24 -11.98 -13.12
CA LEU A 139 20.31 -11.08 -13.56
C LEU A 139 21.38 -11.79 -14.39
N LYS A 140 21.76 -13.01 -14.01
CA LYS A 140 22.80 -13.78 -14.71
C LYS A 140 22.45 -14.04 -16.17
N ILE A 141 21.18 -14.30 -16.48
CA ILE A 141 20.73 -14.55 -17.85
C ILE A 141 20.51 -13.24 -18.61
N LEU A 142 20.05 -12.20 -17.92
CA LEU A 142 19.84 -10.89 -18.55
C LEU A 142 21.16 -10.19 -18.90
N GLU A 143 22.26 -10.52 -18.23
CA GLU A 143 23.60 -10.02 -18.54
C GLU A 143 24.19 -10.65 -19.80
N GLU A 144 24.08 -11.97 -19.93
CA GLU A 144 24.61 -12.73 -21.06
C GLU A 144 23.51 -13.60 -21.69
N PRO A 145 22.50 -12.98 -22.33
CA PRO A 145 21.35 -13.70 -22.85
C PRO A 145 21.73 -14.52 -24.10
N PRO A 146 21.31 -15.79 -24.20
CA PRO A 146 21.41 -16.55 -25.44
C PRO A 146 20.66 -15.84 -26.58
N GLU A 147 21.20 -15.89 -27.80
CA GLU A 147 20.59 -15.17 -28.95
C GLU A 147 19.16 -15.62 -29.24
N HIS A 148 18.80 -16.87 -28.93
CA HIS A 148 17.47 -17.42 -29.19
C HIS A 148 16.45 -17.07 -28.09
N LEU A 149 16.84 -16.31 -27.06
CA LEU A 149 16.01 -16.02 -25.90
C LEU A 149 15.42 -14.61 -25.94
N LEU A 150 14.19 -14.48 -25.45
CA LEU A 150 13.52 -13.20 -25.29
C LEU A 150 12.78 -13.12 -23.95
N PHE A 151 13.10 -12.11 -23.15
CA PHE A 151 12.37 -11.79 -21.93
C PHE A 151 11.36 -10.66 -22.16
N ILE A 152 10.15 -10.85 -21.66
CA ILE A 152 9.13 -9.82 -21.57
C ILE A 152 8.66 -9.74 -20.12
N LEU A 153 9.17 -8.75 -19.40
CA LEU A 153 8.82 -8.47 -18.02
C LEU A 153 7.68 -7.45 -17.99
N ALA A 154 6.68 -7.64 -17.14
CA ALA A 154 5.61 -6.69 -16.93
C ALA A 154 5.47 -6.33 -15.44
N THR A 155 5.22 -5.06 -15.15
CA THR A 155 5.02 -4.59 -13.77
C THR A 155 4.04 -3.42 -13.70
N THR A 156 3.25 -3.38 -12.64
CA THR A 156 2.50 -2.19 -12.21
C THR A 156 3.33 -1.25 -11.33
N GLU A 157 4.36 -1.75 -10.66
CA GLU A 157 5.18 -1.02 -9.70
C GLU A 157 6.66 -0.98 -10.13
N LEU A 158 7.03 0.05 -10.89
CA LEU A 158 8.39 0.20 -11.40
C LEU A 158 9.44 0.37 -10.30
N HIS A 159 9.09 1.08 -9.23
CA HIS A 159 10.02 1.44 -8.15
C HIS A 159 10.47 0.23 -7.31
N LYS A 160 9.69 -0.86 -7.33
CA LYS A 160 10.06 -2.14 -6.70
C LYS A 160 11.00 -2.99 -7.55
N VAL A 161 11.21 -2.65 -8.83
CA VAL A 161 12.11 -3.39 -9.71
C VAL A 161 13.55 -2.87 -9.54
N PRO A 162 14.55 -3.75 -9.26
CA PRO A 162 15.93 -3.34 -9.07
C PRO A 162 16.51 -2.57 -10.28
N LYS A 163 17.27 -1.50 -10.02
CA LYS A 163 17.93 -0.69 -11.07
C LYS A 163 18.82 -1.54 -12.00
N THR A 164 19.38 -2.63 -11.48
CA THR A 164 20.20 -3.61 -12.23
C THR A 164 19.41 -4.35 -13.32
N ILE A 165 18.12 -4.57 -13.13
CA ILE A 165 17.22 -5.11 -14.17
C ILE A 165 16.82 -4.00 -15.14
N LEU A 166 16.51 -2.81 -14.60
CA LEU A 166 16.09 -1.66 -15.41
C LEU A 166 17.13 -1.24 -16.46
N SER A 167 18.42 -1.35 -16.15
CA SER A 167 19.50 -1.00 -17.07
C SER A 167 19.68 -1.99 -18.23
N ARG A 168 19.13 -3.21 -18.11
CA ARG A 168 19.28 -4.29 -19.09
C ARG A 168 18.03 -4.51 -19.95
N CYS A 169 16.93 -3.84 -19.61
CA CYS A 169 15.67 -3.99 -20.33
C CYS A 169 15.36 -2.74 -21.16
N GLN A 170 14.81 -2.95 -22.36
CA GLN A 170 14.18 -1.87 -23.09
C GLN A 170 12.81 -1.56 -22.48
N ARG A 171 12.65 -0.33 -21.98
CA ARG A 171 11.47 0.07 -21.20
C ARG A 171 10.37 0.65 -22.08
N PHE A 172 9.14 0.19 -21.86
CA PHE A 172 7.92 0.73 -22.47
C PHE A 172 6.92 1.13 -21.39
N LEU A 173 6.58 2.43 -21.36
CA LEU A 173 5.64 2.99 -20.40
C LEU A 173 4.23 3.08 -21.01
N PHE A 174 3.36 2.20 -20.55
CA PHE A 174 1.94 2.16 -20.86
C PHE A 174 1.22 3.26 -20.07
N LYS A 175 0.50 4.11 -20.78
CA LYS A 175 -0.26 5.21 -20.19
C LYS A 175 -1.66 4.73 -19.84
N ARG A 176 -2.36 5.47 -18.98
CA ARG A 176 -3.81 5.29 -18.79
C ARG A 176 -4.51 5.55 -20.13
N ILE A 177 -5.48 4.71 -20.46
CA ILE A 177 -6.20 4.81 -21.73
C ILE A 177 -7.21 5.97 -21.62
N PRO A 178 -7.24 6.91 -22.58
CA PRO A 178 -8.20 8.01 -22.55
C PRO A 178 -9.66 7.52 -22.52
N PRO A 179 -10.56 8.17 -21.77
CA PRO A 179 -11.98 7.75 -21.68
C PRO A 179 -12.65 7.60 -23.04
N ALA A 180 -12.43 8.55 -23.97
CA ALA A 180 -12.99 8.49 -25.32
C ALA A 180 -12.58 7.21 -26.09
N ALA A 181 -11.36 6.73 -25.87
CA ALA A 181 -10.86 5.52 -26.51
C ALA A 181 -11.47 4.26 -25.87
N ILE A 182 -11.73 4.29 -24.56
CA ILE A 182 -12.48 3.23 -23.85
C ILE A 182 -13.91 3.16 -24.36
N VAL A 183 -14.62 4.30 -24.45
CA VAL A 183 -15.99 4.37 -25.00
C VAL A 183 -16.05 3.76 -26.39
N GLY A 184 -15.12 4.14 -27.28
CA GLY A 184 -15.07 3.57 -28.64
C GLY A 184 -14.89 2.06 -28.64
N ARG A 185 -14.06 1.52 -27.74
CA ARG A 185 -13.87 0.07 -27.60
C ARG A 185 -15.09 -0.63 -27.00
N LEU A 186 -15.73 -0.05 -25.98
CA LEU A 186 -16.95 -0.58 -25.37
C LEU A 186 -18.08 -0.68 -26.40
N ARG A 187 -18.28 0.33 -27.24
CA ARG A 187 -19.25 0.27 -28.35
C ARG A 187 -18.95 -0.85 -29.33
N ALA A 188 -17.68 -1.04 -29.70
CA ALA A 188 -17.29 -2.12 -30.60
C ALA A 188 -17.54 -3.52 -29.99
N VAL A 189 -17.29 -3.69 -28.68
CA VAL A 189 -17.57 -4.93 -27.95
C VAL A 189 -19.09 -5.16 -27.83
N ALA A 190 -19.85 -4.13 -27.43
CA ALA A 190 -21.30 -4.18 -27.31
C ALA A 190 -21.97 -4.55 -28.64
N GLY A 191 -21.58 -3.88 -29.74
CA GLY A 191 -22.08 -4.19 -31.08
C GLY A 191 -21.75 -5.61 -31.54
N GLY A 192 -20.59 -6.15 -31.14
CA GLY A 192 -20.21 -7.54 -31.44
C GLY A 192 -21.01 -8.59 -30.67
N GLU A 193 -21.50 -8.25 -29.48
CA GLU A 193 -22.41 -9.11 -28.68
C GLU A 193 -23.90 -8.83 -28.94
N GLY A 194 -24.24 -7.80 -29.72
CA GLY A 194 -25.63 -7.38 -29.94
C GLY A 194 -26.27 -6.68 -28.74
N LEU A 195 -25.45 -6.06 -27.88
CA LEU A 195 -25.90 -5.25 -26.74
C LEU A 195 -26.20 -3.83 -27.19
N ASP A 196 -27.34 -3.30 -26.76
CA ASP A 196 -27.73 -1.90 -26.93
C ASP A 196 -27.16 -1.08 -25.77
N LEU A 197 -25.96 -0.53 -25.98
CA LEU A 197 -25.23 0.28 -24.99
C LEU A 197 -25.48 1.77 -25.23
N SER A 198 -26.11 2.45 -24.28
CA SER A 198 -26.34 3.90 -24.38
C SER A 198 -25.05 4.70 -24.24
N ASP A 199 -25.02 5.92 -24.80
CA ASP A 199 -23.84 6.78 -24.77
C ASP A 199 -23.45 7.17 -23.34
N GLU A 200 -24.44 7.55 -22.52
CA GLU A 200 -24.25 7.90 -21.11
C GLU A 200 -23.71 6.71 -20.30
N ALA A 201 -24.21 5.49 -20.57
CA ALA A 201 -23.72 4.28 -19.93
C ALA A 201 -22.27 3.99 -20.31
N ALA A 202 -21.92 4.12 -21.60
CA ALA A 202 -20.56 3.91 -22.08
C ALA A 202 -19.57 4.91 -21.46
N GLU A 203 -19.94 6.20 -21.39
CA GLU A 203 -19.15 7.24 -20.74
C GLU A 203 -18.96 6.95 -19.25
N LYS A 204 -20.03 6.51 -18.57
CA LYS A 204 -19.94 6.14 -17.15
C LYS A 204 -19.01 4.97 -16.92
N LEU A 205 -19.16 3.88 -17.69
CA LEU A 205 -18.27 2.72 -17.63
C LEU A 205 -16.81 3.09 -17.89
N ALA A 206 -16.56 3.98 -18.85
CA ALA A 206 -15.21 4.46 -19.15
C ALA A 206 -14.61 5.29 -18.00
N ALA A 207 -15.42 6.15 -17.36
CA ALA A 207 -14.99 6.92 -16.20
C ALA A 207 -14.66 6.01 -15.00
N LEU A 208 -15.49 5.02 -14.73
CA LEU A 208 -15.31 4.05 -13.64
C LEU A 208 -14.09 3.15 -13.84
N ALA A 209 -13.76 2.84 -15.09
CA ALA A 209 -12.62 2.01 -15.42
C ALA A 209 -11.27 2.70 -15.22
N ASP A 210 -11.24 4.03 -15.02
CA ASP A 210 -10.04 4.83 -14.71
C ASP A 210 -8.83 4.48 -15.63
N GLY A 211 -9.07 4.35 -16.94
CA GLY A 211 -8.01 4.04 -17.90
C GLY A 211 -7.63 2.57 -18.05
N SER A 212 -8.35 1.63 -17.40
CA SER A 212 -8.19 0.18 -17.52
C SER A 212 -9.20 -0.41 -18.50
N MET A 213 -8.75 -0.85 -19.69
CA MET A 213 -9.65 -1.47 -20.67
C MET A 213 -10.22 -2.80 -20.16
N ARG A 214 -9.43 -3.54 -19.37
CA ARG A 214 -9.87 -4.81 -18.79
C ARG A 214 -11.06 -4.59 -17.85
N ASP A 215 -10.99 -3.57 -17.01
CA ASP A 215 -12.04 -3.30 -16.02
C ASP A 215 -13.27 -2.74 -16.72
N ALA A 216 -13.10 -1.84 -17.71
CA ALA A 216 -14.21 -1.34 -18.54
C ALA A 216 -15.02 -2.48 -19.18
N VAL A 217 -14.36 -3.42 -19.85
CA VAL A 217 -15.03 -4.55 -20.51
C VAL A 217 -15.61 -5.53 -19.48
N SER A 218 -14.96 -5.68 -18.31
CA SER A 218 -15.50 -6.54 -17.24
C SER A 218 -16.75 -5.94 -16.60
N LEU A 219 -16.82 -4.62 -16.43
CA LEU A 219 -18.02 -3.93 -15.96
C LEU A 219 -19.15 -4.03 -17.00
N LEU A 220 -18.84 -3.87 -18.30
CA LEU A 220 -19.81 -4.08 -19.36
C LEU A 220 -20.37 -5.52 -19.33
N ASP A 221 -19.50 -6.52 -19.18
CA ASP A 221 -19.86 -7.94 -19.07
C ASP A 221 -20.82 -8.18 -17.88
N GLN A 222 -20.56 -7.55 -16.73
CA GLN A 222 -21.46 -7.62 -15.57
C GLN A 222 -22.82 -6.95 -15.81
N CYS A 223 -22.87 -5.89 -16.62
CA CYS A 223 -24.11 -5.22 -16.98
C CYS A 223 -24.91 -5.98 -18.06
N ALA A 224 -24.22 -6.79 -18.88
CA ALA A 224 -24.74 -7.50 -20.05
C ALA A 224 -25.63 -8.72 -19.74
N VAL A 225 -26.30 -8.74 -18.58
CA VAL A 225 -27.29 -9.79 -18.24
C VAL A 225 -28.49 -9.71 -19.18
N ASP A 226 -28.89 -8.49 -19.56
CA ASP A 226 -29.95 -8.20 -20.52
C ASP A 226 -29.39 -7.55 -21.80
N THR A 227 -30.21 -7.41 -22.84
CA THR A 227 -29.80 -6.86 -24.13
C THR A 227 -29.56 -5.35 -24.13
N THR A 228 -30.08 -4.62 -23.14
CA THR A 228 -29.98 -3.15 -23.05
C THR A 228 -29.14 -2.76 -21.83
N VAL A 229 -28.12 -1.93 -22.05
CA VAL A 229 -27.25 -1.39 -21.00
C VAL A 229 -27.37 0.12 -21.01
N ASP A 230 -28.23 0.63 -20.13
CA ASP A 230 -28.41 2.06 -19.89
C ASP A 230 -27.68 2.53 -18.62
N LEU A 231 -27.75 3.83 -18.34
CA LEU A 231 -27.05 4.44 -17.20
C LEU A 231 -27.56 3.88 -15.87
N GLU A 232 -28.87 3.70 -15.73
CA GLU A 232 -29.49 3.14 -14.53
C GLU A 232 -28.96 1.73 -14.26
N ARG A 233 -28.92 0.87 -15.27
CA ARG A 233 -28.36 -0.48 -15.14
C ARG A 233 -26.88 -0.51 -14.74
N VAL A 234 -26.08 0.42 -15.27
CA VAL A 234 -24.67 0.56 -14.87
C VAL A 234 -24.58 0.93 -13.39
N LEU A 235 -25.36 1.91 -12.94
CA LEU A 235 -25.40 2.33 -11.54
C LEU A 235 -25.90 1.21 -10.62
N ASP A 236 -26.94 0.48 -11.01
CA ASP A 236 -27.48 -0.69 -10.31
C ASP A 236 -26.39 -1.76 -10.11
N THR A 237 -25.67 -2.10 -11.17
CA THR A 237 -24.68 -3.17 -11.16
C THR A 237 -23.51 -2.88 -10.24
N ILE A 238 -23.13 -1.60 -10.12
CA ILE A 238 -22.00 -1.16 -9.29
C ILE A 238 -22.47 -0.89 -7.84
N GLY A 239 -23.77 -0.97 -7.57
CA GLY A 239 -24.34 -0.64 -6.26
C GLY A 239 -24.38 0.87 -5.97
N LEU A 240 -24.14 1.71 -6.99
CA LEU A 240 -24.22 3.18 -6.92
C LEU A 240 -25.66 3.71 -7.01
N THR A 241 -26.65 2.82 -7.10
CA THR A 241 -28.08 3.13 -6.99
C THR A 241 -28.42 3.89 -5.72
N GLY A 242 -27.65 3.65 -4.66
CA GLY A 242 -27.87 4.29 -3.38
C GLY A 242 -27.36 5.72 -3.29
N SER A 243 -27.04 6.40 -4.40
CA SER A 243 -26.51 7.77 -4.41
C SER A 243 -27.41 8.75 -3.64
N SER A 244 -28.74 8.54 -3.68
CA SER A 244 -29.72 9.33 -2.95
C SER A 244 -29.70 9.04 -1.44
N GLU A 245 -29.56 7.76 -1.07
CA GLU A 245 -29.49 7.27 0.31
C GLU A 245 -28.15 7.64 0.96
N VAL A 246 -27.04 7.58 0.22
CA VAL A 246 -25.72 8.02 0.65
C VAL A 246 -25.72 9.54 0.83
N ALA A 247 -26.32 10.30 -0.10
CA ALA A 247 -26.48 11.73 0.06
C ALA A 247 -27.37 12.09 1.27
N ALA A 248 -28.42 11.32 1.53
CA ALA A 248 -29.27 11.49 2.71
C ALA A 248 -28.48 11.22 4.00
N ILE A 249 -27.74 10.10 4.08
CA ILE A 249 -26.85 9.77 5.21
C ILE A 249 -25.82 10.89 5.43
N ALA A 250 -25.16 11.34 4.37
CA ALA A 250 -24.19 12.44 4.45
C ALA A 250 -24.83 13.74 4.94
N SER A 251 -26.05 14.07 4.49
CA SER A 251 -26.76 15.26 4.94
C SER A 251 -27.14 15.16 6.43
N MET A 252 -27.69 14.02 6.88
CA MET A 252 -28.04 13.82 8.28
C MET A 252 -26.81 13.90 9.19
N ALA A 253 -25.70 13.28 8.76
CA ALA A 253 -24.43 13.35 9.47
C ALA A 253 -23.85 14.78 9.49
N ALA A 254 -24.02 15.56 8.41
CA ALA A 254 -23.59 16.96 8.36
C ALA A 254 -24.41 17.84 9.32
N ASP A 255 -25.70 17.53 9.48
CA ASP A 255 -26.60 18.20 10.43
C ASP A 255 -26.37 17.75 11.89
N GLY A 256 -25.53 16.74 12.13
CA GLY A 256 -25.25 16.18 13.46
C GLY A 256 -26.34 15.25 13.97
N ASP A 257 -27.25 14.78 13.11
CA ASP A 257 -28.31 13.85 13.47
C ASP A 257 -27.78 12.40 13.50
N THR A 258 -27.12 12.03 14.60
CA THR A 258 -26.61 10.67 14.81
C THR A 258 -27.73 9.63 14.80
N SER A 259 -28.90 9.96 15.33
CA SER A 259 -30.02 9.02 15.42
C SER A 259 -30.59 8.69 14.03
N GLY A 260 -30.85 9.72 13.22
CA GLY A 260 -31.32 9.55 11.84
C GLY A 260 -30.28 8.85 10.97
N THR A 261 -29.00 9.19 11.13
CA THR A 261 -27.90 8.56 10.40
C THR A 261 -27.79 7.06 10.70
N LEU A 262 -27.85 6.65 11.98
CA LEU A 262 -27.80 5.25 12.37
C LEU A 262 -29.06 4.47 11.96
N ALA A 263 -30.24 5.10 11.99
CA ALA A 263 -31.48 4.46 11.52
C ALA A 263 -31.45 4.19 10.01
N ALA A 264 -30.92 5.13 9.21
CA ALA A 264 -30.74 4.95 7.78
C ALA A 264 -29.69 3.87 7.47
N PHE A 265 -28.61 3.83 8.25
CA PHE A 265 -27.62 2.76 8.18
C PHE A 265 -28.23 1.38 8.48
N ASP A 266 -28.99 1.23 9.57
CA ASP A 266 -29.58 -0.06 9.95
C ASP A 266 -30.53 -0.58 8.86
N LYS A 267 -31.28 0.32 8.20
CA LYS A 267 -32.09 -0.01 7.03
C LYS A 267 -31.24 -0.56 5.89
N LEU A 268 -30.19 0.16 5.47
CA LEU A 268 -29.31 -0.29 4.38
C LEU A 268 -28.60 -1.61 4.72
N TYR A 269 -28.24 -1.81 5.99
CA TYR A 269 -27.65 -3.03 6.48
C TYR A 269 -28.64 -4.20 6.43
N ALA A 270 -29.89 -3.98 6.86
CA ALA A 270 -30.95 -4.98 6.78
C ALA A 270 -31.32 -5.36 5.34
N ASP A 271 -31.23 -4.39 4.41
CA ASP A 271 -31.44 -4.58 2.97
C ASP A 271 -30.26 -5.34 2.30
N GLY A 272 -29.22 -5.70 3.05
CA GLY A 272 -28.10 -6.52 2.57
C GLY A 272 -27.07 -5.75 1.74
N ARG A 273 -27.03 -4.42 1.85
CA ARG A 273 -26.06 -3.59 1.13
C ARG A 273 -24.63 -3.91 1.57
N ASP A 274 -23.67 -3.86 0.65
CA ASP A 274 -22.26 -3.97 1.00
C ASP A 274 -21.75 -2.70 1.70
N MET A 275 -21.19 -2.87 2.90
CA MET A 275 -20.76 -1.75 3.73
C MET A 275 -19.45 -1.11 3.25
N THR A 276 -18.60 -1.87 2.57
CA THR A 276 -17.37 -1.34 1.97
C THR A 276 -17.71 -0.43 0.80
N SER A 277 -18.69 -0.82 -0.03
CA SER A 277 -19.27 -0.01 -1.10
C SER A 277 -19.91 1.27 -0.54
N LEU A 278 -20.73 1.16 0.52
CA LEU A 278 -21.34 2.32 1.16
C LEU A 278 -20.30 3.37 1.61
N LEU A 279 -19.21 2.94 2.25
CA LEU A 279 -18.13 3.83 2.68
C LEU A 279 -17.36 4.40 1.49
N GLY A 280 -17.11 3.61 0.45
CA GLY A 280 -16.49 4.06 -0.79
C GLY A 280 -17.32 5.13 -1.52
N GLU A 281 -18.64 4.96 -1.57
CA GLU A 281 -19.58 5.92 -2.11
C GLU A 281 -19.62 7.21 -1.30
N LEU A 282 -19.63 7.10 0.03
CA LEU A 282 -19.58 8.26 0.92
C LEU A 282 -18.28 9.05 0.72
N ALA A 283 -17.14 8.38 0.58
CA ALA A 283 -15.87 9.02 0.24
C ALA A 283 -15.90 9.71 -1.14
N SER A 284 -16.48 9.06 -2.15
CA SER A 284 -16.62 9.66 -3.48
C SER A 284 -17.53 10.89 -3.45
N LEU A 285 -18.63 10.85 -2.70
CA LEU A 285 -19.54 11.99 -2.51
C LEU A 285 -18.83 13.16 -1.84
N MET A 286 -18.05 12.90 -0.78
CA MET A 286 -17.27 13.93 -0.09
C MET A 286 -16.23 14.58 -1.01
N ARG A 287 -15.52 13.77 -1.81
CA ARG A 287 -14.60 14.27 -2.82
C ARG A 287 -15.31 15.12 -3.88
N ASP A 288 -16.43 14.65 -4.43
CA ASP A 288 -17.20 15.40 -5.43
C ASP A 288 -17.76 16.70 -4.84
N ALA A 289 -18.20 16.72 -3.58
CA ALA A 289 -18.67 17.93 -2.92
C ALA A 289 -17.54 18.97 -2.75
N LEU A 290 -16.32 18.51 -2.40
CA LEU A 290 -15.14 19.37 -2.32
C LEU A 290 -14.72 19.91 -3.69
N VAL A 291 -14.64 19.05 -4.70
CA VAL A 291 -14.29 19.44 -6.08
C VAL A 291 -15.35 20.40 -6.61
N TYR A 292 -16.64 20.13 -6.41
CA TYR A 292 -17.72 21.01 -6.84
C TYR A 292 -17.64 22.39 -6.17
N ARG A 293 -17.27 22.47 -4.89
CA ARG A 293 -17.07 23.74 -4.19
C ARG A 293 -15.94 24.58 -4.78
N LEU A 294 -14.84 23.93 -5.20
CA LEU A 294 -13.62 24.60 -5.68
C LEU A 294 -13.64 24.85 -7.19
N ALA A 295 -14.23 23.94 -7.95
CA ALA A 295 -14.29 23.93 -9.41
C ALA A 295 -15.58 23.21 -9.88
N PRO A 296 -16.74 23.91 -9.92
CA PRO A 296 -18.05 23.33 -10.24
C PRO A 296 -18.12 22.66 -11.62
N ASP A 297 -17.37 23.15 -12.60
CA ASP A 297 -17.36 22.63 -13.98
C ASP A 297 -16.14 21.72 -14.25
N SER A 298 -15.51 21.20 -13.20
CA SER A 298 -14.30 20.38 -13.35
C SER A 298 -14.64 19.04 -14.01
N PRO A 299 -13.87 18.61 -15.03
CA PRO A 299 -14.01 17.26 -15.60
C PRO A 299 -13.62 16.15 -14.60
N LEU A 300 -13.15 16.52 -13.40
CA LEU A 300 -12.82 15.59 -12.32
C LEU A 300 -14.05 15.12 -11.51
N LEU A 301 -15.24 15.72 -11.73
CA LEU A 301 -16.46 15.27 -11.08
C LEU A 301 -16.88 13.89 -11.60
N SER A 302 -17.29 13.00 -10.71
CA SER A 302 -17.64 11.61 -11.11
C SER A 302 -18.95 11.50 -11.88
N GLY A 303 -19.82 12.52 -11.78
CA GLY A 303 -21.21 12.48 -12.26
C GLY A 303 -22.05 11.38 -11.60
N ALA A 304 -21.65 10.84 -10.44
CA ALA A 304 -22.41 9.80 -9.72
C ALA A 304 -23.52 10.37 -8.83
N PHE A 305 -23.46 11.66 -8.52
CA PHE A 305 -24.37 12.32 -7.59
C PHE A 305 -25.01 13.54 -8.25
N ASP A 306 -26.26 13.80 -7.89
CA ASP A 306 -26.99 14.98 -8.34
C ASP A 306 -26.26 16.27 -7.92
N GLY A 307 -26.11 17.21 -8.87
CA GLY A 307 -25.53 18.53 -8.62
C GLY A 307 -26.27 19.30 -7.52
N ALA A 308 -27.57 19.07 -7.33
CA ALA A 308 -28.33 19.66 -6.22
C ALA A 308 -27.85 19.13 -4.86
N ALA A 309 -27.60 17.82 -4.75
CA ALA A 309 -27.08 17.19 -3.53
C ALA A 309 -25.64 17.67 -3.24
N LEU A 310 -24.77 17.74 -4.25
CA LEU A 310 -23.41 18.27 -4.13
C LEU A 310 -23.41 19.74 -3.69
N LYS A 311 -24.29 20.56 -4.26
CA LYS A 311 -24.46 21.96 -3.87
C LYS A 311 -24.93 22.10 -2.42
N ALA A 312 -25.89 21.28 -1.98
CA ALA A 312 -26.37 21.30 -0.60
C ALA A 312 -25.28 20.90 0.40
N LEU A 313 -24.56 19.81 0.13
CA LEU A 313 -23.47 19.33 1.00
C LEU A 313 -22.29 20.28 1.03
N SER A 314 -21.86 20.79 -0.12
CA SER A 314 -20.77 21.77 -0.20
C SER A 314 -21.09 23.07 0.52
N ALA A 315 -22.36 23.44 0.67
CA ALA A 315 -22.77 24.61 1.46
C ALA A 315 -22.78 24.32 2.98
N LYS A 316 -23.11 23.09 3.38
CA LYS A 316 -23.18 22.67 4.80
C LYS A 316 -21.81 22.33 5.41
N LEU A 317 -20.90 21.76 4.63
CA LEU A 317 -19.60 21.29 5.10
C LEU A 317 -18.48 22.25 4.68
N ALA A 318 -17.68 22.67 5.66
CA ALA A 318 -16.44 23.39 5.41
C ALA A 318 -15.36 22.43 4.83
N PRO A 319 -14.43 22.90 3.98
CA PRO A 319 -13.40 22.04 3.38
C PRO A 319 -12.61 21.21 4.40
N GLU A 320 -12.28 21.79 5.55
CA GLU A 320 -11.54 21.15 6.63
C GLU A 320 -12.31 19.95 7.18
N ARG A 321 -13.63 20.09 7.32
CA ARG A 321 -14.52 19.01 7.77
C ARG A 321 -14.64 17.90 6.72
N VAL A 322 -14.64 18.25 5.43
CA VAL A 322 -14.63 17.26 4.35
C VAL A 322 -13.34 16.42 4.37
N PHE A 323 -12.18 17.05 4.59
CA PHE A 323 -10.91 16.32 4.75
C PHE A 323 -10.93 15.37 5.95
N SER A 324 -11.38 15.85 7.13
CA SER A 324 -11.52 15.00 8.32
C SER A 324 -12.44 13.80 8.06
N TRP A 325 -13.57 14.02 7.38
CA TRP A 325 -14.47 12.93 7.00
C TRP A 325 -13.81 11.91 6.07
N LEU A 326 -13.06 12.37 5.07
CA LEU A 326 -12.33 11.48 4.16
C LEU A 326 -11.28 10.65 4.89
N ASP A 327 -10.58 11.21 5.88
CA ASP A 327 -9.60 10.49 6.69
C ASP A 327 -10.26 9.42 7.58
N ILE A 328 -11.37 9.76 8.26
CA ILE A 328 -12.15 8.82 9.08
C ILE A 328 -12.67 7.65 8.22
N ILE A 329 -13.22 7.95 7.04
CA ILE A 329 -13.73 6.91 6.13
C ILE A 329 -12.59 6.02 5.63
N ARG A 330 -11.45 6.60 5.25
CA ARG A 330 -10.28 5.86 4.78
C ARG A 330 -9.70 4.96 5.87
N GLU A 331 -9.58 5.45 7.09
CA GLU A 331 -9.13 4.65 8.25
C GLU A 331 -10.06 3.45 8.46
N THR A 332 -11.37 3.68 8.39
CA THR A 332 -12.38 2.63 8.54
C THR A 332 -12.26 1.58 7.43
N LEU A 333 -12.15 2.00 6.16
CA LEU A 333 -11.96 1.09 5.01
C LEU A 333 -10.70 0.22 5.18
N ASN A 334 -9.58 0.80 5.64
CA ASN A 334 -8.35 0.06 5.90
C ASN A 334 -8.47 -0.91 7.10
N SER A 335 -9.36 -0.63 8.04
CA SER A 335 -9.66 -1.54 9.16
C SER A 335 -10.50 -2.73 8.70
N LEU A 336 -11.51 -2.48 7.85
CA LEU A 336 -12.35 -3.52 7.27
C LEU A 336 -11.53 -4.52 6.43
N SER A 337 -10.56 -4.04 5.64
CA SER A 337 -9.68 -4.92 4.86
C SER A 337 -8.78 -5.82 5.71
N ARG A 338 -8.61 -5.52 7.01
CA ARG A 338 -7.81 -6.30 7.97
C ARG A 338 -8.64 -7.27 8.81
N GLY A 339 -9.93 -7.47 8.48
CA GLY A 339 -10.80 -8.45 9.15
C GLY A 339 -11.54 -7.93 10.38
N GLY A 340 -11.75 -6.61 10.49
CA GLY A 340 -12.55 -6.01 11.57
C GLY A 340 -14.04 -6.37 11.51
N ILE A 341 -14.75 -6.18 12.63
CA ILE A 341 -16.21 -6.38 12.72
C ILE A 341 -16.91 -5.29 11.89
N VAL A 342 -17.40 -5.67 10.70
CA VAL A 342 -17.90 -4.74 9.67
C VAL A 342 -18.95 -3.76 10.20
N ARG A 343 -20.02 -4.29 10.82
CA ARG A 343 -21.13 -3.48 11.33
C ARG A 343 -20.65 -2.44 12.35
N LEU A 344 -19.89 -2.89 13.35
CA LEU A 344 -19.38 -2.02 14.42
C LEU A 344 -18.47 -0.94 13.86
N SER A 345 -17.55 -1.29 12.95
CA SER A 345 -16.63 -0.33 12.35
C SER A 345 -17.35 0.77 11.59
N VAL A 346 -18.42 0.43 10.87
CA VAL A 346 -19.21 1.42 10.10
C VAL A 346 -20.08 2.27 11.03
N GLU A 347 -20.70 1.69 12.07
CA GLU A 347 -21.44 2.45 13.09
C GLU A 347 -20.54 3.49 13.77
N MET A 348 -19.33 3.09 14.17
CA MET A 348 -18.36 4.00 14.79
C MET A 348 -17.89 5.09 13.82
N CYS A 349 -17.68 4.75 12.55
CA CYS A 349 -17.38 5.72 11.51
C CYS A 349 -18.49 6.78 11.41
N LEU A 350 -19.75 6.38 11.24
CA LEU A 350 -20.89 7.30 11.09
C LEU A 350 -21.08 8.19 12.32
N ILE A 351 -20.91 7.64 13.54
CA ILE A 351 -20.97 8.41 14.78
C ILE A 351 -19.88 9.49 14.81
N ARG A 352 -18.64 9.15 14.41
CA ARG A 352 -17.53 10.11 14.30
C ARG A 352 -17.81 11.19 13.26
N LEU A 353 -18.46 10.88 12.14
CA LEU A 353 -18.84 11.88 11.14
C LEU A 353 -19.90 12.89 11.67
N CYS A 354 -20.84 12.40 12.49
CA CYS A 354 -21.88 13.23 13.11
C CYS A 354 -21.34 14.15 14.21
N SER A 355 -20.34 13.69 14.97
CA SER A 355 -19.82 14.40 16.14
C SER A 355 -18.41 14.93 15.91
N GLU A 356 -18.33 16.26 15.72
CA GLU A 356 -17.04 16.99 15.71
C GLU A 356 -16.25 16.81 17.01
N GLN A 357 -16.87 16.38 18.12
CA GLN A 357 -16.25 16.26 19.44
C GLN A 357 -15.50 14.93 19.66
N LEU A 358 -15.88 13.90 18.90
CA LEU A 358 -15.36 12.53 19.02
C LEU A 358 -14.23 12.24 18.01
N SER A 359 -13.89 13.21 17.17
CA SER A 359 -12.76 13.16 16.25
C SER A 359 -11.53 13.82 16.92
N ASP A 360 -10.50 13.01 17.12
CA ASP A 360 -9.22 13.43 17.74
C ASP A 360 -8.21 14.00 16.72
N ASP A 361 -8.65 14.35 15.50
CA ASP A 361 -7.77 14.86 14.46
C ASP A 361 -7.60 16.40 14.49
N THR A 362 -6.44 16.85 14.02
CA THR A 362 -6.10 18.29 13.93
C THR A 362 -7.04 19.04 12.99
N ALA A 363 -7.59 18.37 11.97
CA ALA A 363 -8.58 18.93 11.05
C ALA A 363 -9.90 19.27 11.76
N SER A 364 -10.36 18.45 12.71
CA SER A 364 -11.55 18.74 13.52
C SER A 364 -11.32 19.90 14.47
N LEU A 365 -10.11 20.03 15.03
CA LEU A 365 -9.75 21.21 15.82
C LEU A 365 -9.78 22.50 14.96
N LEU A 366 -9.25 22.46 13.75
CA LEU A 366 -9.29 23.59 12.80
C LEU A 366 -10.73 23.94 12.39
N ALA A 367 -11.59 22.96 12.13
CA ALA A 367 -13.00 23.18 11.83
C ALA A 367 -13.75 23.83 13.02
N ARG A 368 -13.47 23.40 14.25
CA ARG A 368 -14.02 24.03 15.48
C ARG A 368 -13.55 25.48 15.63
N ILE A 369 -12.28 25.76 15.34
CA ILE A 369 -11.72 27.12 15.36
C ILE A 369 -12.38 27.99 14.29
N ALA A 370 -12.48 27.52 13.04
CA ALA A 370 -13.14 28.24 11.95
C ALA A 370 -14.62 28.56 12.26
N LYS A 371 -15.33 27.66 12.97
CA LYS A 371 -16.70 27.89 13.43
C LYS A 371 -16.79 28.95 14.53
N LEU A 372 -15.80 29.01 15.44
CA LEU A 372 -15.71 30.05 16.47
C LEU A 372 -15.35 31.42 15.87
N GLU A 373 -14.43 31.45 14.90
CA GLU A 373 -14.06 32.67 14.17
C GLU A 373 -15.23 33.23 13.37
N ASN A 374 -16.04 32.36 12.74
CA ASN A 374 -17.25 32.76 12.03
C ASN A 374 -18.41 33.19 12.95
N GLN A 375 -18.38 32.88 14.25
CA GLN A 375 -19.45 33.25 15.19
C GLN A 375 -19.28 34.63 15.83
N GLY A 376 -18.17 35.33 15.59
CA GLY A 376 -17.89 36.66 16.16
C GLY A 376 -17.76 36.65 17.70
N PRO A 377 -17.20 37.71 18.32
CA PRO A 377 -16.99 37.72 19.76
C PRO A 377 -18.33 37.70 20.51
N ARG A 378 -18.60 36.60 21.24
CA ARG A 378 -19.71 36.53 22.19
C ARG A 378 -19.52 37.61 23.24
N GLN A 379 -20.43 38.58 23.28
CA GLN A 379 -20.56 39.54 24.38
C GLN A 379 -20.80 38.76 25.67
N ILE A 380 -19.76 38.63 26.49
CA ILE A 380 -19.89 38.11 27.85
C ILE A 380 -20.70 39.15 28.63
N ARG A 381 -21.99 38.86 28.88
CA ARG A 381 -22.77 39.59 29.87
C ARG A 381 -22.24 39.19 31.25
N ASN A 382 -21.53 40.09 31.91
CA ASN A 382 -21.21 40.00 33.32
C ASN A 382 -22.52 40.06 34.13
N GLU A 383 -23.08 38.92 34.49
CA GLU A 383 -23.98 38.82 35.63
C GLU A 383 -23.14 38.57 36.88
N ASN A 384 -23.19 39.52 37.82
CA ASN A 384 -22.49 39.49 39.10
C ASN A 384 -22.80 38.19 39.86
N VAL A 385 -21.80 37.31 39.98
CA VAL A 385 -21.84 36.19 40.91
C VAL A 385 -21.09 36.62 42.17
N GLU A 386 -21.85 36.86 43.26
CA GLU A 386 -21.29 37.05 44.60
C GLU A 386 -20.63 35.74 45.08
N ILE A 387 -19.31 35.75 45.20
CA ILE A 387 -18.55 34.66 45.81
C ILE A 387 -18.58 34.85 47.33
N LYS A 388 -19.34 34.00 48.03
CA LYS A 388 -19.25 33.86 49.49
C LYS A 388 -17.98 33.09 49.85
N ASN A 389 -17.02 33.77 50.44
CA ASN A 389 -15.82 33.15 51.03
C ASN A 389 -16.20 32.26 52.22
N VAL A 390 -15.98 30.95 52.08
CA VAL A 390 -15.85 30.02 53.21
C VAL A 390 -14.37 29.74 53.37
N VAL A 391 -13.75 30.34 54.39
CA VAL A 391 -12.38 30.04 54.79
C VAL A 391 -12.41 28.84 55.73
N SER A 392 -11.84 27.71 55.32
CA SER A 392 -11.42 26.63 56.22
C SER A 392 -9.92 26.44 56.09
N GLU A 393 -9.24 26.59 57.23
CA GLU A 393 -7.80 26.54 57.41
C GLU A 393 -7.19 25.16 57.07
N ALA A 394 -6.16 25.16 56.21
CA ALA A 394 -5.09 24.18 56.27
C ALA A 394 -3.77 24.83 55.79
N LYS A 395 -2.78 24.81 56.67
CA LYS A 395 -1.46 25.45 56.57
C LYS A 395 -0.64 24.93 55.38
N MET A 396 -0.05 25.83 54.60
CA MET A 396 1.15 25.58 53.80
C MET A 396 2.39 26.21 54.46
N PRO A 397 3.55 25.55 54.44
CA PRO A 397 4.79 26.09 54.98
C PRO A 397 5.41 27.14 54.04
N THR A 398 5.96 28.15 54.70
CA THR A 398 6.51 29.42 54.24
C THR A 398 7.65 29.31 53.22
N ALA A 399 7.53 30.06 52.12
CA ALA A 399 8.68 30.62 51.41
C ALA A 399 8.87 32.08 51.85
N LYS A 400 10.10 32.41 52.23
CA LYS A 400 10.54 33.70 52.77
C LYS A 400 10.36 34.83 51.74
N GLY A 401 9.94 36.00 52.24
CA GLY A 401 9.80 37.27 51.51
C GLY A 401 11.14 37.90 51.11
N PHE A 402 11.27 39.17 50.77
CA PHE A 402 10.47 40.43 50.80
C PHE A 402 11.30 41.39 49.90
N GLY A 403 10.87 42.50 49.29
CA GLY A 403 9.68 43.36 49.29
C GLY A 403 9.87 44.38 48.14
N ASP A 404 8.80 44.87 47.49
CA ASP A 404 8.02 46.11 47.78
C ASP A 404 8.50 47.26 46.83
N ILE A 405 7.76 47.64 45.77
CA ILE A 405 6.67 48.67 45.62
C ILE A 405 7.12 50.04 46.18
N ASP A 406 7.18 51.15 45.41
CA ASP A 406 6.09 52.08 44.98
C ASP A 406 6.58 52.94 43.77
N GLU A 407 5.79 53.20 42.72
CA GLU A 407 4.76 54.26 42.53
C GLU A 407 5.22 55.70 42.83
N ASP A 408 5.64 56.43 41.78
CA ASP A 408 5.13 57.76 41.37
C ASP A 408 6.16 58.60 40.58
N GLY A 409 5.70 59.22 39.48
CA GLY A 409 6.22 60.52 39.03
C GLY A 409 7.01 60.54 37.72
N GLU A 410 6.35 60.88 36.62
CA GLU A 410 6.98 61.52 35.46
C GLU A 410 7.62 62.86 35.87
N VAL A 411 8.89 63.11 35.51
CA VAL A 411 9.36 64.43 35.06
C VAL A 411 10.47 64.27 34.01
N THR A 412 10.34 65.08 32.97
CA THR A 412 11.11 65.27 31.73
C THR A 412 12.50 65.92 31.88
N ALA A 413 13.35 65.71 30.85
CA ALA A 413 14.42 66.58 30.32
C ALA A 413 15.68 66.80 31.19
N SER A 414 16.93 66.89 30.71
CA SER A 414 17.56 66.87 29.38
C SER A 414 19.10 66.98 29.56
N GLU A 415 19.86 66.50 28.55
CA GLU A 415 21.21 66.95 28.12
C GLU A 415 22.51 66.49 28.87
N PRO A 416 23.72 66.59 28.25
CA PRO A 416 24.16 65.97 26.99
C PRO A 416 25.63 65.46 27.04
N HIS A 417 26.11 64.75 26.01
CA HIS A 417 27.35 65.03 25.25
C HIS A 417 27.77 63.87 24.33
N GLY A 418 28.18 64.25 23.11
CA GLY A 418 28.62 63.38 22.01
C GLY A 418 29.90 62.58 22.32
N SER A 419 30.23 61.57 21.53
CA SER A 419 30.78 61.63 20.16
C SER A 419 30.97 60.16 19.74
N GLY A 420 31.00 59.74 18.48
CA GLY A 420 30.98 60.39 17.19
C GLY A 420 31.01 59.31 16.09
N ASP A 421 30.68 59.75 14.88
CA ASP A 421 31.06 59.23 13.57
C ASP A 421 30.42 57.93 13.02
N GLU A 422 29.24 58.15 12.44
CA GLU A 422 28.92 58.03 11.00
C GLU A 422 29.82 57.19 10.07
N ALA A 423 29.17 56.29 9.30
CA ALA A 423 28.99 56.34 7.84
C ALA A 423 28.67 54.92 7.31
N VAL A 424 27.44 54.61 6.87
CA VAL A 424 26.82 54.87 5.55
C VAL A 424 27.28 53.93 4.43
N GLY A 425 26.28 53.21 3.88
CA GLY A 425 26.23 52.67 2.51
C GLY A 425 26.77 51.24 2.37
N GLY A 426 26.11 50.28 1.75
CA GLY A 426 24.94 50.27 0.87
C GLY A 426 25.18 49.25 -0.24
N ALA A 427 24.20 48.37 -0.49
CA ALA A 427 24.10 47.39 -1.61
C ALA A 427 25.23 46.33 -1.66
N THR A 428 25.03 45.06 -1.98
CA THR A 428 24.36 44.42 -3.14
C THR A 428 24.25 42.90 -2.87
N GLU A 429 23.28 42.22 -3.49
CA GLU A 429 23.29 40.75 -3.69
C GLU A 429 24.57 40.29 -4.44
N PRO A 430 24.97 39.01 -4.32
CA PRO A 430 24.65 38.08 -5.42
C PRO A 430 24.39 36.60 -5.01
N GLU A 431 23.77 35.84 -5.93
CA GLU A 431 23.72 34.37 -5.96
C GLU A 431 25.08 33.73 -6.42
N PRO A 432 25.13 32.46 -6.88
CA PRO A 432 25.51 31.25 -6.14
C PRO A 432 26.89 30.72 -6.58
N ASP A 433 27.50 29.80 -5.81
CA ASP A 433 28.80 29.22 -6.15
C ASP A 433 28.69 27.73 -6.52
N GLU A 434 29.05 27.41 -7.77
CA GLU A 434 29.46 26.09 -8.23
C GLU A 434 30.97 25.96 -8.02
N GLY A 435 31.44 24.90 -7.35
CA GLY A 435 32.86 24.67 -7.16
C GLY A 435 33.18 23.19 -6.95
N THR A 436 33.63 22.58 -8.05
CA THR A 436 34.34 21.30 -8.12
C THR A 436 35.55 21.24 -7.19
N ASP A 437 35.89 20.06 -6.66
CA ASP A 437 37.30 19.66 -6.63
C ASP A 437 37.49 18.14 -6.53
N THR A 438 38.28 17.66 -7.48
CA THR A 438 38.91 16.35 -7.62
C THR A 438 40.10 16.21 -6.68
N TYR A 439 40.32 15.03 -6.08
CA TYR A 439 41.67 14.49 -5.83
C TYR A 439 41.60 12.96 -5.73
N GLY A 440 42.25 12.28 -6.67
CA GLY A 440 42.77 10.93 -6.46
C GLY A 440 44.22 11.03 -5.99
N ASP A 441 44.65 10.14 -5.11
CA ASP A 441 45.56 9.05 -5.50
C ASP A 441 45.85 8.09 -4.33
N ALA A 442 46.05 6.84 -4.75
CA ALA A 442 46.55 5.61 -4.14
C ALA A 442 47.20 5.60 -2.74
N ILE A 443 47.01 4.48 -2.02
CA ILE A 443 48.06 3.55 -1.56
C ILE A 443 47.42 2.16 -1.30
N GLU A 444 48.23 1.13 -1.57
CA GLU A 444 47.97 -0.31 -1.72
C GLU A 444 47.84 -1.10 -0.39
N ASP A 445 47.39 -2.35 -0.57
CA ASP A 445 47.80 -3.60 0.10
C ASP A 445 47.04 -4.23 1.31
N GLU A 446 46.57 -5.46 0.98
CA GLU A 446 46.66 -6.75 1.70
C GLU A 446 45.71 -7.15 2.88
N ALA A 447 44.77 -8.04 2.52
CA ALA A 447 44.65 -9.46 2.94
C ALA A 447 44.31 -9.92 4.39
N SER A 448 43.59 -11.07 4.41
CA SER A 448 43.23 -12.00 5.50
C SER A 448 42.04 -11.57 6.39
N GLY A 449 41.01 -12.38 6.65
CA GLY A 449 40.86 -13.84 6.67
C GLY A 449 40.92 -14.31 8.12
N TYR A 450 39.78 -14.57 8.78
CA TYR A 450 39.77 -15.23 10.10
C TYR A 450 38.54 -16.12 10.32
N ASP A 451 38.88 -17.31 10.84
CA ASP A 451 38.10 -18.49 11.17
C ASP A 451 37.17 -18.36 12.40
N LYS A 452 36.21 -19.29 12.48
CA LYS A 452 35.41 -19.64 13.67
C LYS A 452 36.26 -20.29 14.77
N PRO A 453 35.83 -20.17 16.05
CA PRO A 453 36.13 -21.17 17.06
C PRO A 453 34.86 -21.80 17.68
N ASP A 454 34.96 -23.11 17.92
CA ASP A 454 34.10 -23.95 18.77
C ASP A 454 34.46 -23.79 20.25
N TYR A 455 33.51 -23.99 21.17
CA TYR A 455 33.81 -24.22 22.60
C TYR A 455 32.87 -25.26 23.24
N GLU A 456 33.51 -26.14 24.03
CA GLU A 456 32.98 -27.23 24.86
C GLU A 456 32.55 -26.72 26.27
N ASP A 457 31.61 -27.43 26.89
CA ASP A 457 31.07 -27.24 28.25
C ASP A 457 32.03 -27.69 29.37
N GLU A 458 32.06 -26.96 30.51
CA GLU A 458 31.77 -27.47 31.87
C GLU A 458 31.85 -26.34 32.95
N PRO A 459 31.21 -26.50 34.13
CA PRO A 459 30.68 -25.40 34.96
C PRO A 459 31.52 -25.09 36.22
N ASP A 460 31.30 -23.93 36.85
CA ASP A 460 31.76 -23.67 38.22
C ASP A 460 30.68 -22.96 39.05
N GLU A 461 30.39 -23.54 40.22
CA GLU A 461 29.47 -23.07 41.24
C GLU A 461 30.23 -22.25 42.30
N SER A 462 29.75 -21.04 42.64
CA SER A 462 29.64 -20.58 44.03
C SER A 462 29.16 -19.13 44.13
N MET A 463 27.95 -18.93 44.64
CA MET A 463 27.59 -18.07 45.79
C MET A 463 26.07 -17.84 45.84
N GLU A 464 25.42 -18.57 46.75
CA GLU A 464 24.18 -18.14 47.43
C GLU A 464 24.48 -16.83 48.19
N SER A 465 23.62 -15.84 48.38
CA SER A 465 22.16 -15.69 48.32
C SER A 465 21.83 -14.20 48.30
N ASP A 466 20.85 -13.78 47.51
CA ASP A 466 19.84 -12.78 47.91
C ASP A 466 18.59 -13.03 47.05
N ASN A 467 17.70 -13.84 47.62
CA ASN A 467 16.35 -14.06 47.12
C ASN A 467 15.51 -12.86 47.60
N ASP A 468 15.00 -12.06 46.67
CA ASP A 468 13.69 -11.38 46.71
C ASP A 468 13.68 -10.17 45.75
N SER A 469 13.45 -10.44 44.45
CA SER A 469 12.51 -9.67 43.62
C SER A 469 12.32 -10.38 42.28
N GLU A 470 11.14 -10.96 42.13
CA GLU A 470 10.60 -11.50 40.88
C GLU A 470 10.74 -10.48 39.75
N GLY A 471 11.08 -10.96 38.55
CA GLY A 471 11.44 -10.18 37.38
C GLY A 471 10.60 -8.91 37.20
N GLY A 472 11.25 -7.76 37.37
CA GLY A 472 10.62 -6.48 37.09
C GLY A 472 10.22 -6.36 35.60
N PRO A 473 9.21 -5.54 35.27
CA PRO A 473 8.62 -5.40 33.93
C PRO A 473 9.58 -4.95 32.81
N ASP A 474 10.85 -4.69 33.09
CA ASP A 474 11.85 -4.18 32.16
C ASP A 474 12.75 -5.25 31.51
N PHE A 475 12.70 -6.52 31.94
CA PHE A 475 13.57 -7.55 31.37
C PHE A 475 13.29 -7.80 29.88
N TRP A 476 12.01 -7.80 29.51
CA TRP A 476 11.56 -8.06 28.15
C TRP A 476 11.95 -6.94 27.20
N THR A 477 11.92 -5.70 27.69
CA THR A 477 12.38 -4.51 26.95
C THR A 477 13.88 -4.61 26.64
N GLY A 478 14.68 -5.14 27.57
CA GLY A 478 16.11 -5.40 27.37
C GLY A 478 16.37 -6.44 26.28
N ILE A 479 15.62 -7.54 26.27
CA ILE A 479 15.73 -8.60 25.26
C ILE A 479 15.30 -8.08 23.88
N LEU A 480 14.17 -7.36 23.80
CA LEU A 480 13.68 -6.77 22.56
C LEU A 480 14.68 -5.82 21.91
N ARG A 481 15.39 -5.02 22.70
CA ARG A 481 16.39 -4.08 22.20
C ARG A 481 17.58 -4.78 21.52
N ILE A 482 17.93 -5.98 21.98
CA ILE A 482 19.01 -6.78 21.40
C ILE A 482 18.52 -7.48 20.13
N LEU A 483 17.26 -7.95 20.15
CA LEU A 483 16.61 -8.56 19.00
C LEU A 483 16.33 -7.57 17.85
N GLU A 484 16.41 -6.25 18.05
CA GLU A 484 16.34 -5.24 16.96
C GLU A 484 17.36 -5.49 15.84
N SER A 485 18.45 -6.19 16.15
CA SER A 485 19.47 -6.61 15.17
C SER A 485 18.98 -7.68 14.18
N ASP A 486 17.88 -8.38 14.48
CA ASP A 486 17.18 -9.31 13.60
C ASP A 486 15.76 -8.79 13.28
N PRO A 487 15.56 -8.11 12.14
CA PRO A 487 14.29 -7.50 11.79
C PRO A 487 13.13 -8.49 11.64
N ALA A 488 13.40 -9.75 11.28
CA ALA A 488 12.36 -10.76 11.07
C ALA A 488 11.84 -11.28 12.42
N LEU A 489 12.76 -11.54 13.35
CA LEU A 489 12.44 -12.05 14.68
C LEU A 489 11.85 -10.95 15.56
N TYR A 490 12.42 -9.74 15.51
CA TYR A 490 11.91 -8.57 16.24
C TYR A 490 10.48 -8.20 15.87
N ALA A 491 10.11 -8.27 14.59
CA ALA A 491 8.76 -7.91 14.13
C ALA A 491 7.68 -8.81 14.74
N VAL A 492 7.96 -10.10 14.94
CA VAL A 492 7.02 -11.06 15.52
C VAL A 492 7.02 -10.98 17.04
N VAL A 493 8.19 -10.82 17.66
CA VAL A 493 8.34 -10.80 19.12
C VAL A 493 7.89 -9.46 19.75
N LYS A 494 7.93 -8.36 18.99
CA LYS A 494 7.47 -7.03 19.43
C LYS A 494 5.95 -6.90 19.47
N ASP A 495 5.21 -7.71 18.72
CA ASP A 495 3.76 -7.63 18.71
C ASP A 495 3.17 -8.28 19.97
N TYR A 496 3.05 -7.48 21.03
CA TYR A 496 2.43 -7.87 22.31
C TYR A 496 0.97 -8.32 22.17
N SER A 497 0.33 -8.07 21.02
CA SER A 497 -1.01 -8.61 20.75
C SER A 497 -0.97 -10.09 20.38
N GLN A 498 0.15 -10.60 19.88
CA GLN A 498 0.36 -11.97 19.36
C GLN A 498 1.28 -12.83 20.24
N VAL A 499 2.30 -12.25 20.89
CA VAL A 499 3.27 -13.00 21.71
C VAL A 499 3.41 -12.36 23.09
N SER A 500 3.21 -13.15 24.14
CA SER A 500 3.52 -12.74 25.52
C SER A 500 4.70 -13.53 26.07
N ALA A 501 5.55 -12.86 26.85
CA ALA A 501 6.73 -13.47 27.45
C ALA A 501 6.63 -13.45 28.97
N GLU A 502 6.89 -14.60 29.58
CA GLU A 502 6.91 -14.78 31.04
C GLU A 502 8.22 -15.47 31.45
N MET A 503 8.87 -14.98 32.49
CA MET A 503 10.05 -15.63 33.07
C MET A 503 9.62 -16.54 34.23
N ARG A 504 9.93 -17.84 34.13
CA ARG A 504 9.72 -18.83 35.19
C ARG A 504 11.06 -19.45 35.60
N GLY A 505 11.70 -18.86 36.60
CA GLY A 505 13.05 -19.28 37.03
C GLY A 505 14.08 -18.99 35.94
N ASP A 506 14.67 -20.04 35.38
CA ASP A 506 15.63 -20.00 34.26
C ASP A 506 14.99 -20.39 32.93
N ILE A 507 13.67 -20.35 32.84
CA ILE A 507 12.91 -20.60 31.60
C ILE A 507 12.21 -19.32 31.14
N LEU A 508 12.50 -18.89 29.91
CA LEU A 508 11.74 -17.86 29.21
C LEU A 508 10.62 -18.53 28.42
N LEU A 509 9.38 -18.34 28.86
CA LEU A 509 8.20 -18.88 28.21
C LEU A 509 7.62 -17.84 27.24
N LEU A 510 7.58 -18.16 25.96
CA LEU A 510 6.94 -17.37 24.91
C LEU A 510 5.61 -18.02 24.54
N GLN A 511 4.52 -17.32 24.81
CA GLN A 511 3.18 -17.76 24.45
C GLN A 511 2.73 -17.05 23.19
N ALA A 512 2.67 -17.79 22.07
CA ALA A 512 2.14 -17.33 20.81
C ALA A 512 0.62 -17.59 20.74
N LYS A 513 -0.15 -16.63 20.24
CA LYS A 513 -1.61 -16.79 20.07
C LYS A 513 -2.03 -17.49 18.78
N ASP A 514 -1.11 -17.64 17.83
CA ASP A 514 -1.35 -18.26 16.54
C ASP A 514 -0.22 -19.25 16.17
N MET A 515 -0.54 -20.26 15.34
CA MET A 515 0.41 -21.30 14.94
C MET A 515 1.59 -20.76 14.14
N PHE A 516 1.42 -19.68 13.38
CA PHE A 516 2.51 -19.13 12.56
C PHE A 516 3.60 -18.51 13.43
N SER A 517 3.20 -17.70 14.41
CA SER A 517 4.12 -17.14 15.41
C SER A 517 4.77 -18.25 16.25
N GLY A 518 4.02 -19.30 16.59
CA GLY A 518 4.50 -20.48 17.30
C GLY A 518 5.57 -21.27 16.54
N ASP A 519 5.31 -21.59 15.26
CA ASP A 519 6.24 -22.35 14.42
C ASP A 519 7.49 -21.55 14.10
N LEU A 520 7.36 -20.24 13.88
CA LEU A 520 8.49 -19.36 13.63
C LEU A 520 9.39 -19.26 14.87
N LEU A 521 8.83 -18.99 16.05
CA LEU A 521 9.62 -18.94 17.29
C LEU A 521 10.09 -20.31 17.74
N GLY A 522 9.43 -21.37 17.28
CA GLY A 522 9.67 -22.76 17.62
C GLY A 522 10.94 -23.36 17.01
N THR A 523 11.53 -22.73 15.99
CA THR A 523 12.75 -23.24 15.34
C THR A 523 13.97 -23.18 16.27
N ASP A 524 14.85 -24.17 16.18
CA ASP A 524 16.04 -24.25 17.05
C ASP A 524 16.98 -23.03 16.85
N GLU A 525 17.03 -22.50 15.62
CA GLU A 525 17.79 -21.30 15.29
C GLU A 525 17.24 -20.06 16.02
N HIS A 526 15.92 -19.84 15.98
CA HIS A 526 15.31 -18.68 16.63
C HIS A 526 15.28 -18.80 18.15
N LYS A 527 15.05 -20.00 18.70
CA LYS A 527 15.18 -20.25 20.15
C LYS A 527 16.59 -19.94 20.65
N LYS A 528 17.62 -20.29 19.87
CA LYS A 528 19.01 -19.98 20.19
C LYS A 528 19.27 -18.47 20.15
N THR A 529 18.82 -17.77 19.11
CA THR A 529 18.95 -16.31 19.01
C THR A 529 18.27 -15.59 20.18
N ILE A 530 17.09 -16.06 20.59
CA ILE A 530 16.38 -15.50 21.74
C ILE A 530 17.09 -15.82 23.06
N ALA A 531 17.65 -17.04 23.20
CA ALA A 531 18.43 -17.42 24.37
C ALA A 531 19.72 -16.59 24.49
N ASP A 532 20.40 -16.34 23.39
CA ASP A 532 21.61 -15.51 23.33
C ASP A 532 21.31 -14.04 23.67
N ALA A 533 20.17 -13.52 23.18
CA ALA A 533 19.67 -12.20 23.54
C ALA A 533 19.27 -12.11 25.02
N ALA A 534 18.63 -13.15 25.56
CA ALA A 534 18.29 -13.25 26.97
C ALA A 534 19.53 -13.32 27.86
N TYR A 535 20.55 -14.11 27.48
CA TYR A 535 21.84 -14.17 28.16
C TYR A 535 22.53 -12.81 28.19
N THR A 536 22.54 -12.11 27.07
CA THR A 536 23.15 -10.79 26.96
C THR A 536 22.40 -9.73 27.79
N ALA A 537 21.08 -9.82 27.88
CA ALA A 537 20.26 -8.90 28.66
C ALA A 537 20.27 -9.19 30.17
N LEU A 538 20.29 -10.47 30.57
CA LEU A 538 20.09 -10.92 31.95
C LEU A 538 21.37 -11.39 32.64
N GLY A 539 22.44 -11.66 31.90
CA GLY A 539 23.72 -12.15 32.41
C GLY A 539 23.70 -13.59 32.94
N ARG A 540 22.65 -14.36 32.63
CA ARG A 540 22.50 -15.78 33.04
C ARG A 540 21.91 -16.61 31.89
N VAL A 541 22.20 -17.92 31.90
CA VAL A 541 21.69 -18.85 30.89
C VAL A 541 20.19 -19.08 31.12
N VAL A 542 19.39 -18.90 30.08
CA VAL A 542 17.93 -19.05 30.12
C VAL A 542 17.49 -20.00 29.00
N ALA A 543 16.70 -21.01 29.34
CA ALA A 543 16.10 -21.92 28.37
C ALA A 543 14.85 -21.29 27.77
N VAL A 544 14.74 -21.27 26.44
CA VAL A 544 13.58 -20.69 25.74
C VAL A 544 12.57 -21.79 25.42
N ARG A 545 11.32 -21.61 25.87
CA ARG A 545 10.18 -22.46 25.52
C ARG A 545 9.13 -21.65 24.80
N VAL A 546 8.51 -22.26 23.80
CA VAL A 546 7.43 -21.65 23.01
C VAL A 546 6.18 -22.51 23.14
N GLU A 547 5.07 -21.89 23.53
CA GLU A 547 3.75 -22.51 23.62
C GLU A 547 2.78 -21.77 22.70
N VAL A 548 1.86 -22.49 22.05
CA VAL A 548 0.81 -21.91 21.22
C VAL A 548 -0.53 -22.05 21.93
N ALA A 549 -1.26 -20.94 22.09
CA ALA A 549 -2.57 -20.96 22.73
C ALA A 549 -3.58 -21.75 21.88
N GLY A 550 -3.97 -22.95 22.34
CA GLY A 550 -4.97 -23.80 21.69
C GLY A 550 -4.56 -25.26 21.43
N SER A 551 -3.36 -25.69 21.82
CA SER A 551 -2.98 -27.10 21.80
C SER A 551 -3.21 -27.76 23.17
N ASP A 552 -4.41 -28.31 23.40
CA ASP A 552 -4.63 -29.29 24.47
C ASP A 552 -4.17 -30.69 23.99
N GLU A 553 -3.31 -31.27 24.83
CA GLU A 553 -2.64 -32.57 24.98
C GLU A 553 -2.97 -33.83 24.12
N ASP A 554 -1.90 -34.63 23.97
CA ASP A 554 -1.77 -36.08 23.72
C ASP A 554 -1.40 -36.65 22.32
N GLU A 555 -0.43 -37.58 22.37
CA GLU A 555 0.07 -38.52 21.35
C GLU A 555 1.10 -38.06 20.30
N ASN A 556 2.39 -38.06 20.71
CA ASN A 556 3.39 -38.78 19.90
C ASN A 556 4.56 -39.31 20.75
N GLN A 557 4.33 -40.48 21.36
CA GLN A 557 5.41 -41.39 21.75
C GLN A 557 6.11 -41.89 20.48
N ILE A 558 7.21 -41.25 20.08
CA ILE A 558 8.20 -41.91 19.22
C ILE A 558 9.36 -42.37 20.10
N ARG A 559 9.32 -43.67 20.39
CA ARG A 559 10.42 -44.44 20.95
C ARG A 559 11.66 -44.31 20.06
N PHE A 560 12.74 -43.76 20.58
CA PHE A 560 14.10 -44.11 20.13
C PHE A 560 14.78 -44.94 21.23
N SER A 561 14.56 -46.25 21.16
CA SER A 561 15.45 -47.24 21.77
C SER A 561 16.53 -47.60 20.76
N GLY A 562 17.80 -47.33 21.05
CA GLY A 562 18.88 -47.76 20.15
C GLY A 562 20.29 -47.26 20.42
N PHE A 563 20.77 -47.24 21.67
CA PHE A 563 22.21 -47.34 21.92
C PHE A 563 22.45 -48.24 23.15
N GLY A 564 22.63 -49.53 22.87
CA GLY A 564 23.33 -50.47 23.75
C GLY A 564 24.77 -50.58 23.25
N GLY A 565 25.72 -50.41 24.17
CA GLY A 565 27.14 -50.20 23.86
C GLY A 565 27.99 -51.45 23.58
N ALA A 566 29.25 -51.15 23.28
CA ALA A 566 30.50 -51.91 23.37
C ALA A 566 31.48 -51.15 22.44
N SER A 567 32.66 -50.68 22.84
CA SER A 567 33.70 -51.25 23.69
C SER A 567 34.61 -50.14 24.21
#